data_AF-A0A2E6WAB8-F1
#
_entry.id   AF-A0A2E6WAB8-F1
#
_cell.length_a   1.000
_cell.length_b   1.000
_cell.length_c   1.000
_cell.angle_alpha   90.00
_cell.angle_beta   90.00
_cell.angle_gamma   90.00
#
_symmetry.space_group_name_H-M   'P 1'
#
loop_
_entity.id
_entity.type
_entity.pdbx_description
1 polymer ?
#
loop_
_entity_poly.entity_id
_entity_poly.type
_entity_poly.pdbx_seq_one_letter_code
_entity_poly.pdbx_strand_id
1 'polypeptide(L)'
;MKATIRALLLLTILVATAHACLWDTDTLDEERSDSPSAIELVTGAFARHSAAFYRWRIQDRQQKLEDGDDKPLHYDDIAVAYDKLKESGKAIEWMHKKEEAHPGLYETYANLGTFHIHSGNFPEGIRYIEKALKLNPQAHFNRERHQLYMVKYLQHRVQHGQLVNGKLLLPLSRDPYLEQRNFNRKNHDNPDVEQLSIPDRGIINFYTFIADDLADKTVENYNPKYARMPEDKNQEAIQGILGMMRFGHHDSEVLLECLCDLLVPPGGHGVGNRIAARAMLKASYSTEDEEAKKMYFDKACYAIAGQEGVKIGPLERALRRELLQAEKYFDELVQLEASWVESGVDVESEFRKKYYQNSGDESQLAYFPIEFESVSTPVKRQNVFSYSIFATIASLILGCSIAAHLLPKFMRKRQGSNSP
;
A
#
# COMPACT_ATOMS: atom_id res chain seq x y z
N MET A 1 8.43 -33.78 42.14
CA MET A 1 8.73 -33.45 40.73
C MET A 1 7.52 -32.69 40.20
N LYS A 2 7.38 -31.37 40.32
CA LYS A 2 8.17 -30.23 39.78
C LYS A 2 8.45 -30.34 38.28
N ALA A 3 7.91 -29.34 37.56
CA ALA A 3 8.09 -28.97 36.13
C ALA A 3 7.42 -29.96 35.15
N THR A 4 6.51 -29.58 34.25
CA THR A 4 6.48 -28.41 33.35
C THR A 4 5.06 -28.19 32.80
N ILE A 5 4.34 -27.19 33.33
CA ILE A 5 3.22 -26.52 32.64
C ILE A 5 3.48 -25.03 32.80
N ARG A 6 4.42 -24.51 32.00
CA ARG A 6 4.70 -23.07 31.85
C ARG A 6 5.34 -22.86 30.48
N ALA A 7 4.54 -22.86 29.42
CA ALA A 7 4.94 -22.35 28.10
C ALA A 7 3.75 -22.18 27.12
N LEU A 8 2.54 -21.90 27.60
CA LEU A 8 1.39 -21.66 26.70
C LEU A 8 0.43 -20.61 27.28
N LEU A 9 0.99 -19.45 27.65
CA LEU A 9 0.25 -18.28 28.14
C LEU A 9 1.21 -17.09 28.16
N LEU A 10 1.72 -16.72 26.98
CA LEU A 10 2.55 -15.51 26.79
C LEU A 10 2.65 -15.14 25.30
N LEU A 11 1.52 -15.19 24.59
CA LEU A 11 1.40 -14.53 23.28
C LEU A 11 -0.03 -14.02 23.04
N THR A 12 -0.63 -13.49 24.11
CA THR A 12 -1.78 -12.60 24.02
C THR A 12 -1.32 -11.29 24.64
N ILE A 13 -1.67 -10.18 23.99
CA ILE A 13 -1.30 -8.79 24.31
C ILE A 13 0.01 -8.33 23.65
N LEU A 14 -0.04 -8.03 22.35
CA LEU A 14 0.26 -6.70 21.78
C LEU A 14 0.05 -6.75 20.25
N VAL A 15 -1.21 -6.67 19.82
CA VAL A 15 -1.53 -6.17 18.49
C VAL A 15 -2.43 -4.96 18.73
N ALA A 16 -1.81 -3.88 19.20
CA ALA A 16 -2.42 -2.57 19.17
C ALA A 16 -2.16 -2.03 17.76
N THR A 17 -3.22 -2.00 16.98
CA THR A 17 -3.28 -1.56 15.61
C THR A 17 -3.28 -0.04 15.49
N ALA A 18 -2.73 0.41 14.36
CA ALA A 18 -3.04 1.64 13.64
C ALA A 18 -2.43 3.00 14.09
N HIS A 19 -2.40 4.08 13.29
CA HIS A 19 -1.99 4.31 11.88
C HIS A 19 -2.54 5.72 11.50
N ALA A 20 -1.81 6.86 11.46
CA ALA A 20 -2.28 8.09 10.75
C ALA A 20 -1.22 9.14 10.30
N CYS A 21 -1.49 9.87 9.19
CA CYS A 21 -0.68 10.99 8.65
C CYS A 21 -1.31 12.36 8.95
N LEU A 22 -2.61 12.35 9.25
CA LEU A 22 -3.39 13.48 9.71
C LEU A 22 -3.89 13.11 11.10
N TRP A 23 -3.76 14.01 12.04
CA TRP A 23 -4.21 13.80 13.40
C TRP A 23 -5.54 14.50 13.57
N ASP A 24 -6.58 13.73 13.85
CA ASP A 24 -7.96 14.16 14.09
C ASP A 24 -8.76 13.09 14.86
N THR A 25 -10.05 13.34 15.07
CA THR A 25 -10.94 12.39 15.76
C THR A 25 -11.15 11.09 14.98
N ASP A 26 -11.23 11.16 13.64
CA ASP A 26 -11.44 9.98 12.79
C ASP A 26 -10.28 9.00 12.96
N THR A 27 -9.05 9.53 12.95
CA THR A 27 -7.83 8.78 13.23
C THR A 27 -7.93 7.93 14.49
N LEU A 28 -8.32 8.54 15.61
CA LEU A 28 -8.36 7.84 16.91
C LEU A 28 -9.45 6.76 16.97
N ASP A 29 -10.60 7.01 16.33
CA ASP A 29 -11.68 6.04 16.30
C ASP A 29 -11.40 4.90 15.32
N GLU A 30 -10.74 5.21 14.21
CA GLU A 30 -10.25 4.25 13.23
C GLU A 30 -9.06 3.40 13.70
N GLU A 31 -8.28 3.90 14.66
CA GLU A 31 -7.25 3.12 15.36
C GLU A 31 -7.86 2.02 16.24
N ARG A 32 -9.08 2.25 16.74
CA ARG A 32 -9.83 1.31 17.57
C ARG A 32 -10.64 0.30 16.76
N SER A 33 -10.75 0.48 15.43
CA SER A 33 -11.49 -0.39 14.52
C SER A 33 -10.57 -1.29 13.69
N ASP A 34 -11.12 -2.34 13.09
CA ASP A 34 -10.43 -3.12 12.06
C ASP A 34 -10.02 -2.22 10.88
N SER A 35 -8.83 -2.44 10.36
CA SER A 35 -8.26 -1.65 9.26
C SER A 35 -8.68 -2.22 7.90
N PRO A 36 -9.09 -1.38 6.93
CA PRO A 36 -9.34 -1.82 5.58
C PRO A 36 -8.13 -2.52 4.96
N SER A 37 -8.40 -3.58 4.21
CA SER A 37 -7.40 -4.29 3.42
C SER A 37 -6.85 -3.41 2.28
N ALA A 38 -5.70 -3.79 1.75
CA ALA A 38 -5.08 -3.06 0.64
C ALA A 38 -5.97 -3.01 -0.62
N ILE A 39 -6.78 -4.04 -0.88
CA ILE A 39 -7.72 -4.04 -2.00
C ILE A 39 -8.86 -3.06 -1.76
N GLU A 40 -9.38 -2.97 -0.54
CA GLU A 40 -10.42 -2.01 -0.17
C GLU A 40 -9.94 -0.56 -0.30
N LEU A 41 -8.71 -0.27 0.15
CA LEU A 41 -8.12 1.05 -0.01
C LEU A 41 -7.92 1.41 -1.48
N VAL A 42 -7.39 0.47 -2.28
CA VAL A 42 -7.22 0.67 -3.73
C VAL A 42 -8.56 0.96 -4.39
N THR A 43 -9.63 0.21 -4.09
CA THR A 43 -10.94 0.41 -4.74
C THR A 43 -11.75 1.56 -4.15
N GLY A 44 -11.43 2.04 -2.94
CA GLY A 44 -12.30 2.96 -2.20
C GLY A 44 -13.48 2.26 -1.54
N ALA A 45 -13.36 0.96 -1.29
CA ALA A 45 -14.36 0.14 -0.62
C ALA A 45 -14.18 0.21 0.92
N PHE A 46 -14.14 1.41 1.48
CA PHE A 46 -14.00 1.62 2.93
C PHE A 46 -14.74 2.89 3.39
N ALA A 47 -15.00 2.97 4.69
CA ALA A 47 -15.78 4.05 5.28
C ALA A 47 -14.93 5.31 5.27
N ARG A 48 -15.49 6.39 4.74
CA ARG A 48 -14.83 7.69 4.65
C ARG A 48 -15.90 8.77 4.56
N HIS A 49 -15.51 9.98 4.90
CA HIS A 49 -16.44 11.10 4.99
C HIS A 49 -16.59 11.89 3.69
N SER A 50 -17.78 12.46 3.51
CA SER A 50 -18.09 13.37 2.41
C SER A 50 -17.60 14.80 2.68
N ALA A 51 -17.60 15.62 1.64
CA ALA A 51 -17.35 17.06 1.80
C ALA A 51 -18.42 17.76 2.67
N ALA A 52 -19.65 17.22 2.73
CA ALA A 52 -20.70 17.77 3.59
C ALA A 52 -20.36 17.54 5.07
N PHE A 53 -19.88 16.35 5.41
CA PHE A 53 -19.38 16.05 6.74
C PHE A 53 -18.24 16.97 7.17
N TYR A 54 -17.22 17.18 6.33
CA TYR A 54 -16.10 18.05 6.71
C TYR A 54 -16.52 19.51 6.90
N ARG A 55 -17.48 20.01 6.11
CA ARG A 55 -18.06 21.34 6.34
C ARG A 55 -18.82 21.42 7.66
N TRP A 56 -19.63 20.40 7.97
CA TRP A 56 -20.30 20.29 9.26
C TRP A 56 -19.30 20.27 10.42
N ARG A 57 -18.24 19.45 10.33
CA ARG A 57 -17.20 19.35 11.37
C ARG A 57 -16.53 20.68 11.64
N ILE A 58 -16.19 21.45 10.60
CA ILE A 58 -15.62 22.80 10.76
C ILE A 58 -16.56 23.68 11.59
N GLN A 59 -17.85 23.72 11.25
CA GLN A 59 -18.84 24.54 11.95
C GLN A 59 -19.02 24.11 13.41
N ASP A 60 -19.18 22.80 13.64
CA ASP A 60 -19.36 22.24 14.98
C ASP A 60 -18.15 22.53 15.89
N ARG A 61 -16.93 22.32 15.39
CA ARG A 61 -15.70 22.56 16.17
C ARG A 61 -15.44 24.05 16.40
N GLN A 62 -15.74 24.90 15.42
CA GLN A 62 -15.65 26.37 15.60
C GLN A 62 -16.60 26.85 16.69
N GLN A 63 -17.86 26.38 16.68
CA GLN A 63 -18.82 26.71 17.74
C GLN A 63 -18.33 26.26 19.12
N LYS A 64 -17.78 25.04 19.25
CA LYS A 64 -17.21 24.54 20.51
C LYS A 64 -16.08 25.42 21.03
N LEU A 65 -15.20 25.89 20.15
CA LEU A 65 -14.13 26.84 20.51
C LEU A 65 -14.71 28.19 20.96
N GLU A 66 -15.73 28.72 20.28
CA GLU A 66 -16.42 29.96 20.65
C GLU A 66 -17.14 29.86 22.00
N ASP A 67 -17.68 28.68 22.33
CA ASP A 67 -18.31 28.37 23.61
C ASP A 67 -17.29 28.14 24.75
N GLY A 68 -15.99 28.22 24.45
CA GLY A 68 -14.89 28.11 25.41
C GLY A 68 -14.35 26.69 25.64
N ASP A 69 -14.75 25.70 24.84
CA ASP A 69 -14.18 24.34 24.86
C ASP A 69 -12.85 24.29 24.10
N ASP A 70 -11.84 25.04 24.55
CA ASP A 70 -10.53 25.17 23.90
C ASP A 70 -9.66 23.90 24.06
N LYS A 71 -9.91 22.91 23.19
CA LYS A 71 -9.18 21.65 23.13
C LYS A 71 -8.29 21.59 21.89
N PRO A 72 -7.04 21.10 21.99
CA PRO A 72 -6.14 20.91 20.84
C PRO A 72 -6.79 20.12 19.68
N LEU A 73 -7.58 19.10 20.01
CA LEU A 73 -8.26 18.22 19.06
C LEU A 73 -9.24 18.96 18.14
N HIS A 74 -9.87 20.06 18.61
CA HIS A 74 -10.80 20.82 17.77
C HIS A 74 -10.06 21.56 16.64
N TYR A 75 -8.85 22.06 16.90
CA TYR A 75 -8.02 22.69 15.86
C TYR A 75 -7.54 21.66 14.84
N ASP A 76 -7.18 20.46 15.30
CA ASP A 76 -6.81 19.32 14.48
C ASP A 76 -7.96 18.94 13.53
N ASP A 77 -9.15 18.70 14.10
CA ASP A 77 -10.37 18.38 13.35
C ASP A 77 -10.71 19.45 12.30
N ILE A 78 -10.59 20.74 12.65
CA ILE A 78 -10.83 21.85 11.73
C ILE A 78 -9.80 21.86 10.59
N ALA A 79 -8.51 21.76 10.91
CA ALA A 79 -7.46 21.83 9.91
C ALA A 79 -7.51 20.64 8.95
N VAL A 80 -7.71 19.43 9.47
CA VAL A 80 -7.87 18.22 8.66
C VAL A 80 -9.10 18.34 7.76
N ALA A 81 -10.22 18.84 8.29
CA ALA A 81 -11.41 19.08 7.48
C ALA A 81 -11.15 20.09 6.34
N TYR A 82 -10.42 21.18 6.58
CA TYR A 82 -10.01 22.10 5.51
C TYR A 82 -9.13 21.44 4.46
N ASP A 83 -8.13 20.65 4.87
CA ASP A 83 -7.26 19.95 3.94
C ASP A 83 -8.02 18.90 3.10
N LYS A 84 -8.97 18.19 3.71
CA LYS A 84 -9.89 17.27 3.01
C LYS A 84 -10.79 17.98 2.01
N LEU A 85 -11.12 19.24 2.27
CA LEU A 85 -11.82 20.14 1.33
C LEU A 85 -10.88 20.79 0.30
N LYS A 86 -9.61 20.35 0.21
CA LYS A 86 -8.56 20.88 -0.68
C LYS A 86 -8.14 22.32 -0.37
N GLU A 87 -8.38 22.78 0.85
CA GLU A 87 -8.01 24.10 1.35
C GLU A 87 -6.79 24.04 2.27
N SER A 88 -5.70 23.39 1.83
CA SER A 88 -4.49 23.17 2.65
C SER A 88 -3.87 24.45 3.20
N GLY A 89 -4.06 25.60 2.55
CA GLY A 89 -3.64 26.91 3.09
C GLY A 89 -4.35 27.25 4.41
N LYS A 90 -5.67 27.06 4.47
CA LYS A 90 -6.45 27.25 5.72
C LYS A 90 -6.09 26.21 6.77
N ALA A 91 -5.81 24.97 6.35
CA ALA A 91 -5.34 23.93 7.27
C ALA A 91 -4.03 24.35 7.99
N ILE A 92 -3.08 24.92 7.24
CA ILE A 92 -1.83 25.47 7.79
C ILE A 92 -2.10 26.64 8.73
N GLU A 93 -2.99 27.58 8.36
CA GLU A 93 -3.39 28.70 9.24
C GLU A 93 -3.96 28.19 10.58
N TRP A 94 -4.83 27.18 10.56
CA TRP A 94 -5.40 26.59 11.77
C TRP A 94 -4.37 25.86 12.63
N MET A 95 -3.38 25.21 12.02
CA MET A 95 -2.28 24.62 12.76
C MET A 95 -1.35 25.67 13.41
N HIS A 96 -1.16 26.83 12.78
CA HIS A 96 -0.45 27.93 13.42
C HIS A 96 -1.24 28.50 14.61
N LYS A 97 -2.57 28.65 14.49
CA LYS A 97 -3.43 29.01 15.64
C LYS A 97 -3.32 27.97 16.77
N LYS A 98 -3.31 26.67 16.43
CA LYS A 98 -3.11 25.59 17.40
C LYS A 98 -1.75 25.73 18.10
N GLU A 99 -0.68 25.98 17.36
CA GLU A 99 0.66 26.16 17.94
C GLU A 99 0.75 27.39 18.87
N GLU A 100 0.02 28.45 18.57
CA GLU A 100 -0.05 29.64 19.44
C GLU A 100 -0.81 29.35 20.76
N ALA A 101 -1.94 28.64 20.68
CA ALA A 101 -2.77 28.31 21.84
C ALA A 101 -2.21 27.14 22.67
N HIS A 102 -1.68 26.13 21.99
CA HIS A 102 -1.21 24.85 22.54
C HIS A 102 0.17 24.49 21.96
N PRO A 103 1.24 25.17 22.43
CA PRO A 103 2.56 25.10 21.79
C PRO A 103 3.27 23.76 21.99
N GLY A 104 4.01 23.32 20.96
CA GLY A 104 4.99 22.24 21.08
C GLY A 104 4.41 20.83 21.02
N LEU A 105 3.15 20.69 20.60
CA LEU A 105 2.50 19.39 20.45
C LEU A 105 3.00 18.65 19.20
N TYR A 106 3.13 17.33 19.33
CA TYR A 106 3.59 16.45 18.25
C TYR A 106 2.67 16.54 17.03
N GLU A 107 1.37 16.43 17.28
CA GLU A 107 0.29 16.37 16.29
C GLU A 107 0.26 17.64 15.43
N THR A 108 0.57 18.79 16.04
CA THR A 108 0.66 20.08 15.33
C THR A 108 1.74 20.04 14.25
N TYR A 109 2.93 19.53 14.55
CA TYR A 109 4.02 19.45 13.57
C TYR A 109 3.81 18.34 12.55
N ALA A 110 3.21 17.22 12.95
CA ALA A 110 2.82 16.16 12.01
C ALA A 110 1.82 16.69 10.98
N ASN A 111 0.75 17.37 11.43
CA ASN A 111 -0.25 17.98 10.58
C ASN A 111 0.33 19.10 9.69
N LEU A 112 1.15 20.01 10.23
CA LEU A 112 1.84 21.03 9.41
C LEU A 112 2.69 20.40 8.31
N GLY A 113 3.45 19.35 8.65
CA GLY A 113 4.24 18.59 7.68
C GLY A 113 3.38 18.05 6.54
N THR A 114 2.27 17.38 6.88
CA THR A 114 1.34 16.83 5.89
C THR A 114 0.69 17.92 5.03
N PHE A 115 0.19 19.01 5.62
CA PHE A 115 -0.46 20.08 4.86
C PHE A 115 0.51 20.85 3.95
N HIS A 116 1.77 21.01 4.36
CA HIS A 116 2.80 21.54 3.48
C HIS A 116 3.11 20.59 2.30
N ILE A 117 3.11 19.27 2.53
CA ILE A 117 3.26 18.29 1.44
C ILE A 117 2.07 18.39 0.47
N HIS A 118 0.84 18.46 0.97
CA HIS A 118 -0.37 18.56 0.14
C HIS A 118 -0.44 19.87 -0.66
N SER A 119 0.11 20.97 -0.13
CA SER A 119 0.26 22.24 -0.86
C SER A 119 1.46 22.29 -1.81
N GLY A 120 2.23 21.20 -1.92
CA GLY A 120 3.41 21.09 -2.80
C GLY A 120 4.69 21.72 -2.24
N ASN A 121 4.67 22.26 -1.01
CA ASN A 121 5.85 22.78 -0.33
C ASN A 121 6.62 21.65 0.37
N PHE A 122 7.26 20.79 -0.42
CA PHE A 122 8.01 19.64 0.08
C PHE A 122 9.13 20.00 1.08
N PRO A 123 9.92 21.09 0.89
CA PRO A 123 10.95 21.45 1.86
C PRO A 123 10.40 21.73 3.27
N GLU A 124 9.33 22.52 3.38
CA GLU A 124 8.71 22.79 4.70
C GLU A 124 8.00 21.54 5.24
N GLY A 125 7.37 20.76 4.37
CA GLY A 125 6.80 19.47 4.73
C GLY A 125 7.81 18.54 5.40
N ILE A 126 8.98 18.35 4.78
CA ILE A 126 10.09 17.57 5.32
C ILE A 126 10.53 18.14 6.67
N ARG A 127 10.72 19.46 6.77
CA ARG A 127 11.18 20.12 8.01
C ARG A 127 10.24 19.85 9.18
N TYR A 128 8.93 19.94 8.96
CA TYR A 128 7.93 19.72 10.01
C TYR A 128 7.76 18.24 10.38
N ILE A 129 7.76 17.33 9.39
CA ILE A 129 7.75 15.89 9.68
C ILE A 129 9.01 15.47 10.47
N GLU A 130 10.18 15.99 10.12
CA GLU A 130 11.41 15.74 10.89
C GLU A 130 11.34 16.35 12.30
N LYS A 131 10.64 17.47 12.48
CA LYS A 131 10.37 18.03 13.81
C LYS A 131 9.44 17.14 14.63
N ALA A 132 8.36 16.63 14.04
CA ALA A 132 7.46 15.68 14.68
C ALA A 132 8.21 14.41 15.11
N LEU A 133 8.97 13.80 14.20
CA LEU A 133 9.78 12.61 14.47
C LEU A 133 10.87 12.83 15.55
N LYS A 134 11.33 14.06 15.80
CA LYS A 134 12.23 14.35 16.93
C LYS A 134 11.51 14.31 18.27
N LEU A 135 10.25 14.71 18.31
CA LEU A 135 9.43 14.69 19.54
C LEU A 135 8.96 13.28 19.86
N ASN A 136 8.55 12.52 18.85
CA ASN A 136 8.17 11.12 19.00
C ASN A 136 8.72 10.27 17.84
N PRO A 137 9.93 9.69 17.99
CA PRO A 137 10.61 8.94 16.93
C PRO A 137 9.92 7.63 16.53
N GLN A 138 9.09 7.08 17.41
CA GLN A 138 8.31 5.86 17.18
C GLN A 138 6.81 6.13 17.16
N ALA A 139 6.40 7.39 16.94
CA ALA A 139 5.01 7.70 16.70
C ALA A 139 4.47 6.80 15.57
N HIS A 140 3.27 6.25 15.80
CA HIS A 140 2.48 5.49 14.82
C HIS A 140 3.28 4.45 14.03
N PHE A 141 4.10 3.65 14.71
CA PHE A 141 4.84 2.53 14.10
C PHE A 141 5.66 2.93 12.86
N ASN A 142 6.31 4.10 12.89
CA ASN A 142 7.15 4.66 11.82
C ASN A 142 6.39 5.17 10.58
N ARG A 143 5.08 5.44 10.62
CA ARG A 143 4.38 5.96 9.44
C ARG A 143 4.93 7.29 8.95
N GLU A 144 5.19 8.25 9.83
CA GLU A 144 5.73 9.57 9.48
C GLU A 144 7.12 9.43 8.83
N ARG A 145 7.86 8.37 9.17
CA ARG A 145 9.09 8.00 8.46
C ARG A 145 8.82 7.56 7.02
N HIS A 146 7.75 6.81 6.76
CA HIS A 146 7.36 6.44 5.39
C HIS A 146 6.78 7.60 4.60
N GLN A 147 6.05 8.51 5.25
CA GLN A 147 5.64 9.77 4.64
C GLN A 147 6.87 10.63 4.30
N LEU A 148 7.86 10.66 5.20
CA LEU A 148 9.15 11.30 4.96
C LEU A 148 9.88 10.67 3.76
N TYR A 149 9.90 9.34 3.63
CA TYR A 149 10.45 8.67 2.44
C TYR A 149 9.69 9.05 1.17
N MET A 150 8.35 9.08 1.21
CA MET A 150 7.53 9.44 0.06
C MET A 150 7.80 10.88 -0.40
N VAL A 151 7.83 11.86 0.52
CA VAL A 151 8.12 13.25 0.13
C VAL A 151 9.59 13.43 -0.30
N LYS A 152 10.55 12.73 0.31
CA LYS A 152 11.96 12.75 -0.13
C LYS A 152 12.09 12.14 -1.52
N TYR A 153 11.34 11.08 -1.81
CA TYR A 153 11.28 10.51 -3.15
C TYR A 153 10.68 11.48 -4.16
N LEU A 154 9.57 12.15 -3.85
CA LEU A 154 9.00 13.19 -4.71
C LEU A 154 9.99 14.34 -4.96
N GLN A 155 10.63 14.85 -3.91
CA GLN A 155 11.66 15.88 -4.03
C GLN A 155 12.83 15.41 -4.91
N HIS A 156 13.30 14.19 -4.71
CA HIS A 156 14.33 13.56 -5.54
C HIS A 156 13.88 13.50 -7.00
N ARG A 157 12.63 13.08 -7.29
CA ARG A 157 12.12 13.08 -8.67
C ARG A 157 12.07 14.48 -9.26
N VAL A 158 11.59 15.48 -8.52
CA VAL A 158 11.58 16.88 -8.98
C VAL A 158 12.98 17.37 -9.32
N GLN A 159 14.00 17.05 -8.50
CA GLN A 159 15.40 17.39 -8.79
C GLN A 159 15.93 16.74 -10.08
N HIS A 160 15.37 15.59 -10.48
CA HIS A 160 15.70 14.88 -11.72
C HIS A 160 14.73 15.21 -12.87
N GLY A 161 13.98 16.32 -12.75
CA GLY A 161 13.21 16.93 -13.84
C GLY A 161 11.77 16.46 -13.99
N GLN A 162 11.20 15.79 -12.98
CA GLN A 162 9.80 15.38 -13.01
C GLN A 162 8.78 16.53 -13.02
N LEU A 163 9.21 17.77 -12.77
CA LEU A 163 8.30 18.92 -12.82
C LEU A 163 8.27 19.51 -14.23
N VAL A 164 7.17 19.29 -14.96
CA VAL A 164 6.96 19.81 -16.32
C VAL A 164 5.82 20.82 -16.27
N ASN A 165 6.08 22.06 -16.70
CA ASN A 165 5.12 23.17 -16.66
C ASN A 165 4.51 23.39 -15.25
N GLY A 166 5.32 23.24 -14.20
CA GLY A 166 4.89 23.38 -12.80
C GLY A 166 4.01 22.24 -12.29
N LYS A 167 3.82 21.17 -13.07
CA LYS A 167 3.06 19.97 -12.67
C LYS A 167 3.96 18.76 -12.58
N LEU A 168 3.67 17.88 -11.63
CA LEU A 168 4.37 16.62 -11.49
C LEU A 168 4.03 15.71 -12.67
N LEU A 169 5.04 15.30 -13.43
CA LEU A 169 4.90 14.38 -14.55
C LEU A 169 4.73 12.96 -14.02
N LEU A 170 3.60 12.35 -14.36
CA LEU A 170 3.25 11.00 -13.99
C LEU A 170 3.29 10.03 -15.20
N PRO A 171 3.48 8.72 -14.97
CA PRO A 171 3.92 8.10 -13.72
C PRO A 171 5.27 8.65 -13.28
N LEU A 172 5.56 8.59 -11.99
CA LEU A 172 6.86 9.01 -11.46
C LEU A 172 7.96 8.27 -12.23
N SER A 173 7.83 6.99 -12.50
CA SER A 173 8.79 6.21 -13.30
C SER A 173 9.06 6.71 -14.74
N ARG A 174 8.24 7.61 -15.29
CA ARG A 174 8.43 8.23 -16.61
C ARG A 174 9.75 9.00 -16.67
N ASP A 175 10.41 8.98 -17.83
CA ASP A 175 11.61 9.77 -18.08
C ASP A 175 11.24 10.99 -18.93
N PRO A 176 11.27 12.21 -18.37
CA PRO A 176 10.95 13.43 -19.12
C PRO A 176 11.92 13.68 -20.28
N TYR A 177 13.12 13.10 -20.21
CA TYR A 177 14.20 13.30 -21.18
C TYR A 177 14.45 12.07 -22.06
N LEU A 178 13.46 11.18 -22.21
CA LEU A 178 13.64 9.91 -22.92
C LEU A 178 14.19 10.10 -24.35
N GLU A 179 13.67 11.08 -25.08
CA GLU A 179 14.11 11.36 -26.45
C GLU A 179 15.54 11.89 -26.50
N GLN A 180 15.89 12.82 -25.62
CA GLN A 180 17.23 13.39 -25.50
C GLN A 180 18.24 12.32 -25.06
N ARG A 181 17.87 11.45 -24.10
CA ARG A 181 18.71 10.30 -23.70
C ARG A 181 18.90 9.33 -24.86
N ASN A 182 17.85 9.05 -25.65
CA ASN A 182 17.95 8.19 -26.82
C ASN A 182 18.86 8.79 -27.91
N PHE A 183 18.76 10.10 -28.14
CA PHE A 183 19.64 10.84 -29.03
C PHE A 183 21.10 10.74 -28.58
N ASN A 184 21.36 11.03 -27.31
CA ASN A 184 22.70 10.95 -26.73
C ASN A 184 23.29 9.54 -26.88
N ARG A 185 22.51 8.50 -26.51
CA ARG A 185 22.91 7.10 -26.64
C ARG A 185 23.23 6.71 -28.08
N LYS A 186 22.43 7.15 -29.05
CA LYS A 186 22.63 6.81 -30.48
C LYS A 186 23.90 7.47 -31.04
N ASN A 187 24.29 8.63 -30.52
CA ASN A 187 25.41 9.42 -31.01
C ASN A 187 26.63 9.39 -30.08
N HIS A 188 26.68 8.49 -29.10
CA HIS A 188 27.73 8.45 -28.07
C HIS A 188 29.16 8.41 -28.66
N ASP A 189 29.35 7.65 -29.74
CA ASP A 189 30.66 7.46 -30.38
C ASP A 189 30.91 8.43 -31.56
N ASN A 190 29.99 9.37 -31.82
CA ASN A 190 30.11 10.30 -32.93
C ASN A 190 30.75 11.62 -32.46
N PRO A 191 32.03 11.90 -32.78
CA PRO A 191 32.72 13.09 -32.29
C PRO A 191 32.18 14.40 -32.90
N ASP A 192 31.43 14.33 -34.00
CA ASP A 192 30.87 15.50 -34.68
C ASP A 192 29.50 15.92 -34.11
N VAL A 193 28.96 15.17 -33.13
CA VAL A 193 27.65 15.45 -32.53
C VAL A 193 27.82 15.77 -31.05
N GLU A 194 27.49 17.02 -30.69
CA GLU A 194 27.47 17.46 -29.30
C GLU A 194 26.32 16.76 -28.53
N GLN A 195 26.65 16.25 -27.35
CA GLN A 195 25.70 15.59 -26.46
C GLN A 195 24.78 16.61 -25.80
N LEU A 196 23.49 16.31 -25.72
CA LEU A 196 22.52 17.18 -25.06
C LEU A 196 22.75 17.17 -23.55
N SER A 197 22.87 18.36 -22.94
CA SER A 197 22.94 18.50 -21.48
C SER A 197 21.57 18.25 -20.86
N ILE A 198 21.43 17.16 -20.11
CA ILE A 198 20.19 16.73 -19.46
C ILE A 198 20.50 16.21 -18.04
N PRO A 199 19.57 16.38 -17.07
CA PRO A 199 19.73 15.82 -15.73
C PRO A 199 19.90 14.30 -15.75
N ASP A 200 20.54 13.73 -14.74
CA ASP A 200 20.53 12.27 -14.54
C ASP A 200 19.09 11.75 -14.34
N ARG A 201 18.85 10.46 -14.55
CA ARG A 201 17.51 9.88 -14.37
C ARG A 201 17.14 9.71 -12.89
N GLY A 202 18.14 9.57 -12.02
CA GLY A 202 17.99 9.25 -10.62
C GLY A 202 17.33 7.88 -10.39
N ILE A 203 17.04 7.57 -9.13
CA ILE A 203 16.21 6.42 -8.76
C ILE A 203 14.75 6.69 -9.13
N ILE A 204 14.16 5.80 -9.92
CA ILE A 204 12.82 5.99 -10.50
C ILE A 204 11.72 5.08 -9.95
N ASN A 205 12.03 4.31 -8.92
CA ASN A 205 11.15 3.33 -8.30
C ASN A 205 11.20 3.51 -6.79
N PHE A 206 10.05 3.61 -6.15
CA PHE A 206 9.94 3.98 -4.74
C PHE A 206 10.56 2.94 -3.81
N TYR A 207 10.35 1.63 -4.07
CA TYR A 207 11.01 0.56 -3.33
C TYR A 207 12.53 0.71 -3.39
N THR A 208 13.08 0.94 -4.59
CA THR A 208 14.52 1.10 -4.81
C THR A 208 15.06 2.33 -4.08
N PHE A 209 14.27 3.40 -3.99
CA PHE A 209 14.64 4.62 -3.27
C PHE A 209 14.80 4.38 -1.77
N ILE A 210 13.86 3.67 -1.15
CA ILE A 210 13.97 3.30 0.27
C ILE A 210 15.11 2.29 0.47
N ALA A 211 15.22 1.29 -0.42
CA ALA A 211 16.27 0.29 -0.34
C ALA A 211 17.68 0.91 -0.45
N ASP A 212 17.86 1.95 -1.28
CA ASP A 212 19.11 2.70 -1.39
C ASP A 212 19.47 3.40 -0.07
N ASP A 213 18.49 4.07 0.56
CA ASP A 213 18.70 4.77 1.83
C ASP A 213 19.09 3.82 2.96
N LEU A 214 18.49 2.63 3.00
CA LEU A 214 18.75 1.60 4.00
C LEU A 214 20.02 0.77 3.74
N ALA A 215 20.62 0.87 2.56
CA ALA A 215 21.74 0.01 2.18
C ALA A 215 23.07 0.40 2.83
N ASP A 216 23.92 -0.59 3.08
CA ASP A 216 25.32 -0.35 3.40
C ASP A 216 26.09 0.09 2.14
N LYS A 217 26.32 1.41 2.04
CA LYS A 217 27.01 2.04 0.91
C LYS A 217 28.53 1.85 0.95
N THR A 218 29.07 1.16 1.96
CA THR A 218 30.52 0.88 2.07
C THR A 218 30.96 -0.36 1.31
N VAL A 219 30.01 -1.16 0.80
CA VAL A 219 30.27 -2.38 0.02
C VAL A 219 30.91 -2.03 -1.32
N GLU A 220 31.96 -2.77 -1.71
CA GLU A 220 32.64 -2.61 -2.98
C GLU A 220 31.67 -2.82 -4.16
N ASN A 221 31.72 -1.94 -5.16
CA ASN A 221 30.81 -1.95 -6.32
C ASN A 221 29.32 -1.79 -5.97
N TYR A 222 29.00 -1.08 -4.89
CA TYR A 222 27.63 -0.72 -4.54
C TYR A 222 26.87 -0.11 -5.74
N ASN A 223 25.67 -0.60 -5.99
CA ASN A 223 24.78 -0.07 -7.02
C ASN A 223 23.34 0.01 -6.48
N PRO A 224 22.73 1.21 -6.44
CA PRO A 224 21.37 1.43 -5.96
C PRO A 224 20.32 0.51 -6.61
N LYS A 225 20.49 0.18 -7.89
CA LYS A 225 19.56 -0.68 -8.65
C LYS A 225 19.42 -2.09 -8.06
N TYR A 226 20.46 -2.57 -7.39
CA TYR A 226 20.49 -3.89 -6.76
C TYR A 226 20.26 -3.83 -5.25
N ALA A 227 20.01 -2.65 -4.69
CA ALA A 227 19.63 -2.52 -3.30
C ALA A 227 18.35 -3.33 -3.02
N ARG A 228 18.31 -3.97 -1.85
CA ARG A 228 17.20 -4.78 -1.38
C ARG A 228 16.86 -4.38 0.04
N MET A 229 15.59 -4.11 0.25
CA MET A 229 15.04 -3.83 1.56
C MET A 229 14.70 -5.15 2.26
N PRO A 230 15.03 -5.31 3.56
CA PRO A 230 14.55 -6.43 4.37
C PRO A 230 13.02 -6.54 4.32
N GLU A 231 12.49 -7.78 4.42
CA GLU A 231 11.05 -8.02 4.27
C GLU A 231 10.22 -7.28 5.32
N ASP A 232 10.67 -7.23 6.58
CA ASP A 232 10.03 -6.46 7.66
C ASP A 232 9.94 -4.97 7.31
N LYS A 233 11.01 -4.40 6.76
CA LYS A 233 11.05 -3.00 6.30
C LYS A 233 10.16 -2.75 5.09
N ASN A 234 10.04 -3.72 4.18
CA ASN A 234 9.09 -3.63 3.09
C ASN A 234 7.64 -3.64 3.58
N GLN A 235 7.32 -4.52 4.54
CA GLN A 235 5.99 -4.56 5.14
C GLN A 235 5.67 -3.26 5.89
N GLU A 236 6.62 -2.71 6.67
CA GLU A 236 6.48 -1.39 7.30
C GLU A 236 6.18 -0.29 6.26
N ALA A 237 6.87 -0.30 5.12
CA ALA A 237 6.64 0.67 4.05
C ALA A 237 5.27 0.50 3.37
N ILE A 238 4.83 -0.74 3.13
CA ILE A 238 3.49 -1.03 2.61
C ILE A 238 2.44 -0.48 3.56
N GLN A 239 2.56 -0.78 4.87
CA GLN A 239 1.63 -0.27 5.89
C GLN A 239 1.63 1.26 5.95
N GLY A 240 2.81 1.89 5.82
CA GLY A 240 2.92 3.35 5.71
C GLY A 240 2.11 3.93 4.55
N ILE A 241 2.23 3.36 3.35
CA ILE A 241 1.50 3.82 2.16
C ILE A 241 0.00 3.53 2.25
N LEU A 242 -0.40 2.33 2.68
CA LEU A 242 -1.82 2.02 2.92
C LEU A 242 -2.44 2.97 3.94
N GLY A 243 -1.67 3.32 4.95
CA GLY A 243 -2.03 4.34 5.90
C GLY A 243 -2.24 5.72 5.26
N MET A 244 -1.31 6.18 4.41
CA MET A 244 -1.48 7.43 3.67
C MET A 244 -2.73 7.41 2.77
N MET A 245 -3.07 6.25 2.20
CA MET A 245 -4.27 6.08 1.38
C MET A 245 -5.55 6.20 2.20
N ARG A 246 -5.63 5.51 3.35
CA ARG A 246 -6.80 5.51 4.25
C ARG A 246 -7.15 6.93 4.72
N PHE A 247 -6.16 7.64 5.26
CA PHE A 247 -6.35 8.93 5.91
C PHE A 247 -6.10 10.13 5.00
N GLY A 248 -5.60 9.91 3.79
CA GLY A 248 -5.36 10.96 2.79
C GLY A 248 -6.29 10.80 1.59
N HIS A 249 -5.68 10.54 0.43
CA HIS A 249 -6.34 10.36 -0.85
C HIS A 249 -6.01 8.97 -1.42
N HIS A 250 -6.89 8.01 -1.19
CA HIS A 250 -6.74 6.63 -1.64
C HIS A 250 -6.72 6.46 -3.18
N ASP A 251 -7.09 7.52 -3.90
CA ASP A 251 -7.09 7.65 -5.35
C ASP A 251 -5.89 8.42 -5.90
N SER A 252 -4.97 8.87 -5.05
CA SER A 252 -3.72 9.52 -5.49
C SER A 252 -2.89 8.57 -6.35
N GLU A 253 -2.61 8.97 -7.58
CA GLU A 253 -1.77 8.19 -8.51
C GLU A 253 -0.36 7.97 -7.97
N VAL A 254 0.18 8.94 -7.22
CA VAL A 254 1.47 8.85 -6.53
C VAL A 254 1.44 7.72 -5.49
N LEU A 255 0.41 7.67 -4.64
CA LEU A 255 0.30 6.62 -3.62
C LEU A 255 0.04 5.25 -4.23
N LEU A 256 -0.79 5.19 -5.29
CA LEU A 256 -1.02 3.95 -6.05
C LEU A 256 0.28 3.43 -6.67
N GLU A 257 1.10 4.31 -7.27
CA GLU A 257 2.40 3.93 -7.84
C GLU A 257 3.40 3.49 -6.77
N CYS A 258 3.50 4.21 -5.65
CA CYS A 258 4.35 3.83 -4.53
C CYS A 258 3.93 2.48 -3.94
N LEU A 259 2.63 2.23 -3.79
CA LEU A 259 2.11 0.94 -3.32
C LEU A 259 2.48 -0.18 -4.30
N CYS A 260 2.30 0.04 -5.60
CA CYS A 260 2.68 -0.93 -6.62
C CYS A 260 4.18 -1.27 -6.56
N ASP A 261 5.03 -0.26 -6.45
CA ASP A 261 6.48 -0.44 -6.38
C ASP A 261 6.92 -1.27 -5.16
N LEU A 262 6.20 -1.16 -4.02
CA LEU A 262 6.46 -1.94 -2.81
C LEU A 262 5.88 -3.36 -2.84
N LEU A 263 4.69 -3.53 -3.45
CA LEU A 263 4.02 -4.82 -3.59
C LEU A 263 4.67 -5.73 -4.64
N VAL A 264 5.42 -5.14 -5.58
CA VAL A 264 6.16 -5.87 -6.63
C VAL A 264 7.64 -5.47 -6.58
N PRO A 265 8.36 -5.86 -5.52
CA PRO A 265 9.78 -5.55 -5.41
C PRO A 265 10.57 -6.26 -6.52
N PRO A 266 11.73 -5.72 -6.94
CA PRO A 266 12.48 -6.31 -8.05
C PRO A 266 12.89 -7.77 -7.80
N GLY A 267 12.31 -8.69 -8.57
CA GLY A 267 12.53 -10.15 -8.46
C GLY A 267 11.57 -10.88 -7.51
N GLY A 268 10.60 -10.19 -6.91
CA GLY A 268 9.57 -10.81 -6.05
C GLY A 268 8.31 -11.20 -6.82
N HIS A 269 7.70 -12.33 -6.44
CA HIS A 269 6.40 -12.79 -6.92
C HIS A 269 5.51 -13.15 -5.73
N GLY A 270 4.28 -12.62 -5.65
CA GLY A 270 3.39 -12.90 -4.52
C GLY A 270 1.95 -12.42 -4.71
N VAL A 271 1.15 -12.49 -3.64
CA VAL A 271 -0.28 -12.08 -3.63
C VAL A 271 -0.45 -10.57 -3.88
N GLY A 272 0.54 -9.75 -3.48
CA GLY A 272 0.57 -8.31 -3.71
C GLY A 272 0.49 -7.91 -5.19
N ASN A 273 0.93 -8.77 -6.11
CA ASN A 273 0.95 -8.52 -7.55
C ASN A 273 -0.42 -8.19 -8.14
N ARG A 274 -1.49 -8.85 -7.68
CA ARG A 274 -2.86 -8.58 -8.17
C ARG A 274 -3.41 -7.25 -7.66
N ILE A 275 -3.02 -6.85 -6.44
CA ILE A 275 -3.41 -5.56 -5.85
C ILE A 275 -2.62 -4.44 -6.54
N ALA A 276 -1.32 -4.64 -6.77
CA ALA A 276 -0.47 -3.72 -7.53
C ALA A 276 -1.03 -3.48 -8.95
N ALA A 277 -1.43 -4.55 -9.65
CA ALA A 277 -2.04 -4.40 -10.97
C ALA A 277 -3.38 -3.64 -10.91
N ARG A 278 -4.21 -3.87 -9.89
CA ARG A 278 -5.44 -3.08 -9.68
C ARG A 278 -5.13 -1.60 -9.41
N ALA A 279 -4.12 -1.31 -8.59
CA ALA A 279 -3.70 0.05 -8.30
C ALA A 279 -3.24 0.79 -9.57
N MET A 280 -2.47 0.11 -10.43
CA MET A 280 -2.00 0.68 -11.70
C MET A 280 -3.12 0.83 -12.74
N LEU A 281 -4.05 -0.11 -12.83
CA LEU A 281 -5.24 0.05 -13.65
C LEU A 281 -6.11 1.21 -13.16
N LYS A 282 -6.28 1.38 -11.85
CA LYS A 282 -6.99 2.55 -11.31
C LYS A 282 -6.30 3.86 -11.69
N ALA A 283 -4.98 3.94 -11.50
CA ALA A 283 -4.19 5.12 -11.89
C ALA A 283 -4.32 5.45 -13.38
N SER A 284 -4.40 4.44 -14.27
CA SER A 284 -4.62 4.67 -15.70
C SER A 284 -6.01 5.21 -16.04
N TYR A 285 -7.03 5.00 -15.19
CA TYR A 285 -8.35 5.58 -15.40
C TYR A 285 -8.45 7.04 -14.93
N SER A 286 -7.57 7.46 -14.02
CA SER A 286 -7.63 8.76 -13.34
C SER A 286 -6.92 9.90 -14.09
N THR A 287 -6.13 9.59 -15.12
CA THR A 287 -5.33 10.57 -15.86
C THR A 287 -5.85 10.78 -17.28
N GLU A 288 -5.71 12.00 -17.82
CA GLU A 288 -6.01 12.30 -19.23
C GLU A 288 -4.78 12.13 -20.15
N ASP A 289 -3.57 12.02 -19.58
CA ASP A 289 -2.32 11.87 -20.34
C ASP A 289 -2.21 10.45 -20.92
N GLU A 290 -2.34 10.32 -22.25
CA GLU A 290 -2.32 9.04 -22.95
C GLU A 290 -1.03 8.24 -22.76
N GLU A 291 0.13 8.90 -22.66
CA GLU A 291 1.38 8.19 -22.38
C GLU A 291 1.36 7.66 -20.96
N ALA A 292 0.84 8.44 -20.00
CA ALA A 292 0.70 7.99 -18.62
C ALA A 292 -0.27 6.81 -18.51
N LYS A 293 -1.43 6.85 -19.19
CA LYS A 293 -2.39 5.74 -19.24
C LYS A 293 -1.72 4.45 -19.71
N LYS A 294 -0.97 4.53 -20.80
CA LYS A 294 -0.25 3.39 -21.37
C LYS A 294 0.81 2.87 -20.41
N MET A 295 1.62 3.74 -19.83
CA MET A 295 2.68 3.34 -18.89
C MET A 295 2.11 2.68 -17.63
N TYR A 296 1.01 3.19 -17.07
CA TYR A 296 0.32 2.55 -15.96
C TYR A 296 -0.27 1.19 -16.35
N PHE A 297 -0.87 1.07 -17.54
CA PHE A 297 -1.35 -0.21 -18.05
C PHE A 297 -0.21 -1.24 -18.21
N ASP A 298 0.93 -0.81 -18.77
CA ASP A 298 2.13 -1.64 -18.90
C ASP A 298 2.66 -2.07 -17.53
N LYS A 299 2.68 -1.18 -16.54
CA LYS A 299 3.00 -1.50 -15.14
C LYS A 299 2.04 -2.54 -14.55
N ALA A 300 0.74 -2.42 -14.83
CA ALA A 300 -0.25 -3.41 -14.37
C ALA A 300 0.00 -4.79 -14.99
N CYS A 301 0.34 -4.84 -16.28
CA CYS A 301 0.69 -6.08 -16.96
C CYS A 301 1.97 -6.70 -16.39
N TYR A 302 2.99 -5.88 -16.14
CA TYR A 302 4.24 -6.30 -15.52
C TYR A 302 4.02 -6.85 -14.11
N ALA A 303 3.19 -6.20 -13.29
CA ALA A 303 2.88 -6.63 -11.94
C ALA A 303 2.38 -8.08 -11.87
N ILE A 304 1.56 -8.53 -12.83
CA ILE A 304 1.05 -9.91 -12.86
C ILE A 304 1.84 -10.84 -13.81
N ALA A 305 2.94 -10.36 -14.39
CA ALA A 305 3.75 -11.19 -15.29
C ALA A 305 4.28 -12.43 -14.54
N GLY A 306 4.06 -13.61 -15.13
CA GLY A 306 4.45 -14.89 -14.53
C GLY A 306 3.49 -15.45 -13.48
N GLN A 307 2.39 -14.77 -13.14
CA GLN A 307 1.35 -15.32 -12.27
C GLN A 307 0.51 -16.35 -13.03
N GLU A 308 0.58 -17.61 -12.63
CA GLU A 308 -0.16 -18.69 -13.27
C GLU A 308 -1.69 -18.47 -13.17
N GLY A 309 -2.39 -18.54 -14.30
CA GLY A 309 -3.85 -18.42 -14.36
C GLY A 309 -4.40 -17.00 -14.19
N VAL A 310 -3.55 -15.96 -14.09
CA VAL A 310 -3.97 -14.56 -13.98
C VAL A 310 -3.73 -13.84 -15.31
N LYS A 311 -4.75 -13.17 -15.85
CA LYS A 311 -4.68 -12.39 -17.09
C LYS A 311 -5.20 -10.99 -16.86
N ILE A 312 -4.62 -10.00 -17.56
CA ILE A 312 -4.97 -8.58 -17.36
C ILE A 312 -6.45 -8.30 -17.69
N GLY A 313 -6.98 -8.83 -18.80
CA GLY A 313 -8.37 -8.56 -19.22
C GLY A 313 -9.44 -9.01 -18.19
N PRO A 314 -9.41 -10.25 -17.69
CA PRO A 314 -10.29 -10.67 -16.58
C PRO A 314 -10.11 -9.82 -15.31
N LEU A 315 -8.88 -9.50 -14.93
CA LEU A 315 -8.57 -8.68 -13.76
C LEU A 315 -9.14 -7.26 -13.89
N GLU A 316 -8.99 -6.65 -15.06
CA GLU A 316 -9.51 -5.33 -15.37
C GLU A 316 -11.04 -5.29 -15.30
N ARG A 317 -11.71 -6.33 -15.84
CA ARG A 317 -13.17 -6.45 -15.74
C ARG A 317 -13.65 -6.61 -14.29
N ALA A 318 -12.93 -7.38 -13.47
CA ALA A 318 -13.23 -7.50 -12.04
C ALA A 318 -13.07 -6.14 -11.35
N LEU A 319 -11.94 -5.46 -11.56
CA LEU A 319 -11.71 -4.13 -11.00
C LEU A 319 -12.81 -3.13 -11.36
N ARG A 320 -13.26 -3.10 -12.63
CA ARG A 320 -14.36 -2.20 -13.04
C ARG A 320 -15.65 -2.47 -12.27
N ARG A 321 -15.97 -3.73 -11.96
CA ARG A 321 -17.14 -4.08 -11.11
C ARG A 321 -16.90 -3.69 -9.65
N GLU A 322 -15.70 -3.90 -9.14
CA GLU A 322 -15.32 -3.54 -7.76
C GLU A 322 -15.41 -2.02 -7.56
N LEU A 323 -14.93 -1.22 -8.52
CA LEU A 323 -15.01 0.25 -8.49
C LEU A 323 -16.45 0.75 -8.54
N LEU A 324 -17.30 0.16 -9.41
CA LEU A 324 -18.71 0.54 -9.51
C LEU A 324 -19.48 0.24 -8.21
N GLN A 325 -19.19 -0.90 -7.56
CA GLN A 325 -19.77 -1.23 -6.26
C GLN A 325 -19.29 -0.26 -5.17
N ALA A 326 -18.00 0.08 -5.15
CA ALA A 326 -17.42 1.02 -4.20
C ALA A 326 -17.99 2.45 -4.36
N GLU A 327 -18.20 2.90 -5.59
CA GLU A 327 -18.81 4.20 -5.88
C GLU A 327 -20.27 4.25 -5.40
N LYS A 328 -21.07 3.25 -5.77
CA LYS A 328 -22.47 3.17 -5.32
C LYS A 328 -22.58 3.16 -3.79
N TYR A 329 -21.74 2.38 -3.12
CA TYR A 329 -21.71 2.34 -1.66
C TYR A 329 -21.37 3.72 -1.07
N PHE A 330 -20.37 4.40 -1.64
CA PHE A 330 -19.98 5.70 -1.16
C PHE A 330 -21.06 6.76 -1.39
N ASP A 331 -21.77 6.71 -2.51
CA ASP A 331 -22.92 7.58 -2.76
C ASP A 331 -24.01 7.40 -1.70
N GLU A 332 -24.34 6.16 -1.33
CA GLU A 332 -25.29 5.86 -0.25
C GLU A 332 -24.83 6.43 1.10
N LEU A 333 -23.54 6.33 1.42
CA LEU A 333 -22.94 6.94 2.61
C LEU A 333 -23.07 8.47 2.57
N VAL A 334 -22.76 9.11 1.44
CA VAL A 334 -22.87 10.58 1.27
C VAL A 334 -24.31 11.06 1.50
N GLN A 335 -25.30 10.35 0.97
CA GLN A 335 -26.72 10.69 1.19
C GLN A 335 -27.10 10.57 2.67
N LEU A 336 -26.58 9.54 3.35
CA LEU A 336 -26.83 9.34 4.76
C LEU A 336 -26.24 10.47 5.62
N GLU A 337 -24.98 10.83 5.38
CA GLU A 337 -24.34 11.97 6.06
C GLU A 337 -25.10 13.27 5.82
N ALA A 338 -25.53 13.54 4.58
CA ALA A 338 -26.35 14.71 4.27
C ALA A 338 -27.66 14.72 5.07
N SER A 339 -28.32 13.57 5.21
CA SER A 339 -29.55 13.46 6.01
C SER A 339 -29.33 13.71 7.50
N TRP A 340 -28.19 13.29 8.05
CA TRP A 340 -27.82 13.56 9.44
C TRP A 340 -27.52 15.04 9.67
N VAL A 341 -26.79 15.66 8.75
CA VAL A 341 -26.50 17.11 8.78
C VAL A 341 -27.81 17.90 8.75
N GLU A 342 -28.74 17.57 7.83
CA GLU A 342 -30.04 18.24 7.73
C GLU A 342 -30.92 18.06 8.98
N SER A 343 -30.83 16.89 9.61
CA SER A 343 -31.59 16.58 10.83
C SER A 343 -31.01 17.24 12.09
N GLY A 344 -29.83 17.86 12.01
CA GLY A 344 -29.15 18.50 13.15
C GLY A 344 -28.69 17.53 14.23
N VAL A 345 -28.51 16.25 13.89
CA VAL A 345 -27.98 15.24 14.83
C VAL A 345 -26.45 15.32 14.90
N ASP A 346 -25.84 14.70 15.91
CA ASP A 346 -24.40 14.48 15.93
C ASP A 346 -24.01 13.48 14.83
N VAL A 347 -23.54 14.03 13.71
CA VAL A 347 -23.19 13.28 12.49
C VAL A 347 -22.07 12.29 12.76
N GLU A 348 -21.11 12.66 13.59
CA GLU A 348 -19.99 11.79 13.95
C GLU A 348 -20.46 10.62 14.82
N SER A 349 -21.32 10.88 15.81
CA SER A 349 -21.92 9.82 16.62
C SER A 349 -22.70 8.81 15.78
N GLU A 350 -23.56 9.28 14.87
CA GLU A 350 -24.34 8.39 14.00
C GLU A 350 -23.45 7.63 13.00
N PHE A 351 -22.41 8.27 12.46
CA PHE A 351 -21.43 7.61 11.61
C PHE A 351 -20.71 6.47 12.35
N ARG A 352 -20.16 6.74 13.54
CA ARG A 352 -19.46 5.73 14.34
C ARG A 352 -20.36 4.57 14.72
N LYS A 353 -21.60 4.88 15.10
CA LYS A 353 -22.61 3.87 15.42
C LYS A 353 -22.92 2.96 14.23
N LYS A 354 -22.85 3.46 13.00
CA LYS A 354 -23.12 2.64 11.81
C LYS A 354 -21.90 1.88 11.31
N TYR A 355 -20.72 2.48 11.36
CA TYR A 355 -19.53 1.99 10.67
C TYR A 355 -18.40 1.49 11.59
N TYR A 356 -18.44 1.76 12.90
CA TYR A 356 -17.38 1.35 13.84
C TYR A 356 -17.92 0.66 15.11
N GLN A 357 -19.12 0.08 15.08
CA GLN A 357 -19.62 -0.70 16.22
C GLN A 357 -18.72 -1.91 16.49
N ASN A 358 -18.07 -1.93 17.65
CA ASN A 358 -17.49 -3.12 18.25
C ASN A 358 -18.62 -4.07 18.66
N SER A 359 -19.05 -4.96 17.77
CA SER A 359 -19.60 -6.22 18.24
C SER A 359 -18.44 -6.97 18.88
N GLY A 360 -18.54 -7.33 20.17
CA GLY A 360 -17.64 -8.30 20.80
C GLY A 360 -17.76 -9.73 20.22
N ASP A 361 -18.20 -9.80 18.97
CA ASP A 361 -18.44 -10.95 18.13
C ASP A 361 -17.64 -10.66 16.85
N GLU A 362 -16.54 -11.38 16.66
CA GLU A 362 -15.63 -11.26 15.50
C GLU A 362 -16.36 -11.48 14.15
N SER A 363 -17.64 -11.87 14.18
CA SER A 363 -18.50 -12.09 13.01
C SER A 363 -19.24 -10.84 12.50
N GLN A 364 -19.20 -9.71 13.22
CA GLN A 364 -19.84 -8.45 12.82
C GLN A 364 -18.82 -7.31 12.68
N LEU A 365 -17.81 -7.54 11.83
CA LEU A 365 -17.05 -6.43 11.27
C LEU A 365 -17.99 -5.50 10.51
N ALA A 366 -17.68 -4.20 10.51
CA ALA A 366 -18.37 -3.19 9.71
C ALA A 366 -18.45 -3.69 8.26
N TYR A 367 -19.60 -4.28 7.93
CA TYR A 367 -19.74 -5.07 6.71
C TYR A 367 -19.66 -4.12 5.52
N PHE A 368 -18.57 -4.22 4.76
CA PHE A 368 -18.46 -3.63 3.43
C PHE A 368 -19.07 -4.63 2.42
N PRO A 369 -20.20 -4.29 1.77
CA PRO A 369 -20.93 -5.21 0.90
C PRO A 369 -20.29 -5.26 -0.50
N ILE A 370 -18.98 -5.48 -0.58
CA ILE A 370 -18.24 -5.48 -1.85
C ILE A 370 -17.62 -6.86 -2.05
N GLU A 371 -18.02 -7.52 -3.14
CA GLU A 371 -17.48 -8.83 -3.50
C GLU A 371 -16.20 -8.65 -4.33
N PHE A 372 -15.07 -9.07 -3.76
CA PHE A 372 -13.81 -9.13 -4.48
C PHE A 372 -13.64 -10.48 -5.18
N GLU A 373 -13.50 -10.45 -6.51
CA GLU A 373 -13.42 -11.67 -7.29
C GLU A 373 -12.02 -12.30 -7.22
N SER A 374 -11.98 -13.61 -6.96
CA SER A 374 -10.79 -14.43 -7.16
C SER A 374 -10.58 -14.68 -8.66
N VAL A 375 -9.79 -13.80 -9.28
CA VAL A 375 -9.43 -13.91 -10.70
C VAL A 375 -8.28 -14.90 -10.88
N SER A 376 -8.59 -16.18 -10.84
CA SER A 376 -7.68 -17.26 -11.28
C SER A 376 -8.43 -18.23 -12.17
N THR A 377 -7.96 -18.46 -13.40
CA THR A 377 -8.52 -19.54 -14.21
C THR A 377 -8.06 -20.88 -13.63
N PRO A 378 -8.96 -21.84 -13.34
CA PRO A 378 -8.54 -23.16 -12.92
C PRO A 378 -7.66 -23.77 -14.01
N VAL A 379 -6.41 -24.04 -13.66
CA VAL A 379 -5.53 -24.84 -14.50
C VAL A 379 -6.21 -26.21 -14.64
N LYS A 380 -6.64 -26.57 -15.84
CA LYS A 380 -6.92 -27.99 -16.13
C LYS A 380 -5.61 -28.70 -15.86
N ARG A 381 -5.48 -29.32 -14.68
CA ARG A 381 -4.42 -30.32 -14.45
C ARG A 381 -4.59 -31.31 -15.59
N GLN A 382 -3.70 -31.28 -16.59
CA GLN A 382 -3.51 -32.46 -17.41
C GLN A 382 -3.30 -33.60 -16.42
N ASN A 383 -4.04 -34.68 -16.59
CA ASN A 383 -3.99 -35.85 -15.71
C ASN A 383 -2.54 -36.33 -15.60
N VAL A 384 -1.79 -35.78 -14.65
CA VAL A 384 -0.56 -36.37 -14.16
C VAL A 384 -1.06 -37.60 -13.44
N PHE A 385 -0.82 -38.76 -14.04
CA PHE A 385 -1.12 -40.06 -13.45
C PHE A 385 -0.83 -39.99 -11.96
N SER A 386 -1.85 -40.26 -11.14
CA SER A 386 -1.75 -40.20 -9.68
C SER A 386 -0.44 -40.87 -9.24
N TYR A 387 0.29 -40.25 -8.32
CA TYR A 387 1.50 -40.83 -7.71
C TYR A 387 1.28 -42.28 -7.26
N SER A 388 0.04 -42.65 -6.90
CA SER A 388 -0.35 -44.02 -6.60
C SER A 388 -0.18 -45.00 -7.77
N ILE A 389 -0.45 -44.59 -9.01
CA ILE A 389 -0.29 -45.41 -10.22
C ILE A 389 1.19 -45.58 -10.55
N PHE A 390 1.98 -44.51 -10.45
CA PHE A 390 3.43 -44.61 -10.64
C PHE A 390 4.09 -45.48 -9.57
N ALA A 391 3.68 -45.33 -8.30
CA ALA A 391 4.16 -46.15 -7.19
C ALA A 391 3.75 -47.63 -7.32
N THR A 392 2.54 -47.92 -7.81
CA THR A 392 2.13 -49.32 -8.06
C THR A 392 2.90 -49.94 -9.21
N ILE A 393 3.10 -49.23 -10.32
CA ILE A 393 3.90 -49.73 -11.45
C ILE A 393 5.36 -49.97 -11.01
N ALA A 394 5.97 -49.03 -10.29
CA ALA A 394 7.32 -49.19 -9.76
C ALA A 394 7.44 -50.36 -8.77
N SER A 395 6.45 -50.55 -7.91
CA SER A 395 6.41 -51.67 -6.94
C SER A 395 6.24 -53.03 -7.64
N LEU A 396 5.45 -53.08 -8.71
CA LEU A 396 5.27 -54.28 -9.54
C LEU A 396 6.57 -54.66 -10.26
N ILE A 397 7.26 -53.68 -10.86
CA ILE A 397 8.55 -53.90 -11.53
C ILE A 397 9.60 -54.38 -10.52
N LEU A 398 9.67 -53.75 -9.34
CA LEU A 398 10.60 -54.17 -8.29
C LEU A 398 10.26 -55.58 -7.77
N GLY A 399 8.98 -55.89 -7.57
CA GLY A 399 8.52 -57.23 -7.18
C GLY A 399 8.86 -58.31 -8.20
N CYS A 400 8.65 -58.05 -9.49
CA CYS A 400 9.03 -58.95 -10.57
C CYS A 400 10.55 -59.16 -10.64
N SER A 401 11.34 -58.10 -10.44
CA SER A 401 12.81 -58.17 -10.45
C SER A 401 13.35 -58.99 -9.27
N ILE A 402 12.79 -58.80 -8.07
CA ILE A 402 13.13 -59.58 -6.87
C ILE A 402 12.73 -61.06 -7.07
N ALA A 403 11.53 -61.33 -7.59
CA ALA A 403 11.08 -62.68 -7.88
C ALA A 403 11.99 -63.39 -8.90
N ALA A 404 12.33 -62.71 -10.01
CA ALA A 404 13.25 -63.25 -11.01
C ALA A 404 14.64 -63.55 -10.44
N HIS A 405 15.11 -62.77 -9.47
CA HIS A 405 16.42 -63.00 -8.86
C HIS A 405 16.41 -64.09 -7.76
N LEU A 406 15.30 -64.25 -7.03
CA LEU A 406 15.19 -65.18 -5.91
C LEU A 406 14.66 -66.56 -6.31
N LEU A 407 13.74 -66.67 -7.29
CA LEU A 407 13.20 -67.96 -7.74
C LEU A 407 14.29 -68.98 -8.14
N PRO A 408 15.34 -68.62 -8.92
CA PRO A 408 16.40 -69.56 -9.27
C PRO A 408 17.19 -70.06 -8.05
N LYS A 409 17.35 -69.22 -7.02
CA LYS A 409 18.06 -69.56 -5.78
C LYS A 409 17.25 -70.52 -4.90
N PHE A 410 15.93 -70.36 -4.84
CA PHE A 410 15.05 -71.28 -4.12
C PHE A 410 14.86 -72.61 -4.87
N MET A 411 14.79 -72.60 -6.20
CA MET A 411 14.67 -73.84 -6.98
C MET A 411 15.95 -74.69 -6.94
N ARG A 412 17.15 -74.09 -6.90
CA ARG A 412 18.41 -74.82 -6.66
C ARG A 412 18.48 -75.47 -5.29
N LYS A 413 17.89 -74.85 -4.25
CA LYS A 413 17.90 -75.38 -2.88
C LYS A 413 16.99 -76.61 -2.71
N ARG A 414 15.96 -76.77 -3.54
CA ARG A 414 15.07 -77.94 -3.56
C ARG A 414 15.60 -79.15 -4.35
N GLN A 415 16.54 -78.95 -5.27
CA GLN A 415 17.15 -80.05 -6.03
C GLN A 415 18.37 -80.70 -5.34
N GLY A 416 18.84 -80.15 -4.22
CA GLY A 416 19.99 -80.67 -3.45
C GLY A 416 19.64 -81.55 -2.24
N SER A 417 18.38 -81.95 -2.05
CA SER A 417 17.95 -82.70 -0.86
C SER A 417 17.10 -83.94 -1.18
N ASN A 418 17.42 -84.64 -2.27
CA ASN A 418 16.99 -86.02 -2.50
C ASN A 418 18.15 -86.81 -3.11
N SER A 419 19.01 -87.33 -2.25
CA SER A 419 19.88 -88.47 -2.54
C SER A 419 19.81 -89.38 -1.31
N PRO A 420 19.08 -90.51 -1.39
CA PRO A 420 19.42 -91.70 -0.62
C PRO A 420 20.67 -92.37 -1.19
#